data_AF-A0A7J3BQA1-F1
#
_entry.id   AF-A0A7J3BQA1-F1
#
_cell.length_a   1.000
_cell.length_b   1.000
_cell.length_c   1.000
_cell.angle_alpha   90.00
_cell.angle_beta   90.00
_cell.angle_gamma   90.00
#
_symmetry.space_group_name_H-M   'P 1'
#
loop_
_entity.id
_entity.type
_entity.pdbx_description
1 polymer ?
#
loop_
_entity_poly.entity_id
_entity_poly.type
_entity_poly.pdbx_seq_one_letter_code
_entity_poly.pdbx_strand_id
1 'polypeptide(L)'
;MEKNNAKKLEKAIEKLRANLVLVEGKRDKKALELLGCENVLAVAGRKNQLANLINEKRVIVATDLDKSGNELAEAIKSEIEGFAQVDCETRRELGKLLRLKYFEDIKRKYEEFYENER
;
A
#
# COMPACT_ATOMS: atom_id res chain seq x y z
N MET A 1 4.18 20.56 11.25
CA MET A 1 5.14 19.44 11.14
C MET A 1 6.20 19.85 10.10
N GLU A 2 7.29 19.13 9.85
CA GLU A 2 8.30 19.59 8.86
C GLU A 2 7.71 19.56 7.44
N LYS A 3 7.85 20.64 6.64
CA LYS A 3 7.47 20.71 5.20
C LYS A 3 7.97 19.51 4.37
N ASN A 4 9.03 18.84 4.85
CA ASN A 4 9.59 17.64 4.27
C ASN A 4 8.64 16.42 4.34
N ASN A 5 7.81 16.32 5.39
CA ASN A 5 6.91 15.18 5.59
C ASN A 5 5.73 15.21 4.60
N ALA A 6 5.13 16.37 4.34
CA ALA A 6 4.07 16.50 3.33
C ALA A 6 4.57 16.10 1.94
N LYS A 7 5.78 16.56 1.56
CA LYS A 7 6.40 16.17 0.29
C LYS A 7 6.70 14.67 0.20
N LYS A 8 7.16 14.05 1.29
CA LYS A 8 7.38 12.60 1.35
C LYS A 8 6.07 11.83 1.26
N LEU A 9 5.03 12.30 1.94
CA LEU A 9 3.70 11.70 1.90
C LEU A 9 3.14 11.71 0.49
N GLU A 10 3.15 12.88 -0.18
CA GLU A 10 2.59 12.96 -1.54
C GLU A 10 3.38 12.07 -2.51
N LYS A 11 4.72 12.02 -2.41
CA LYS A 11 5.52 11.06 -3.18
C LYS A 11 5.12 9.60 -2.95
N ALA A 12 4.84 9.22 -1.70
CA ALA A 12 4.40 7.86 -1.39
C ALA A 12 3.00 7.56 -1.96
N ILE A 13 2.08 8.53 -1.90
CA ILE A 13 0.76 8.41 -2.51
C ILE A 13 0.84 8.35 -4.04
N GLU A 14 1.68 9.17 -4.68
CA GLU A 14 1.94 9.12 -6.12
C GLU A 14 2.46 7.75 -6.57
N LYS A 15 3.37 7.13 -5.80
CA LYS A 15 3.81 5.75 -6.07
C LYS A 15 2.64 4.78 -6.06
N LEU A 16 1.75 4.87 -5.07
CA LEU A 16 0.55 4.01 -5.00
C LEU A 16 -0.37 4.22 -6.21
N ARG A 17 -0.60 5.46 -6.64
CA ARG A 17 -1.44 5.77 -7.79
C ARG A 17 -0.86 5.28 -9.12
N ALA A 18 0.46 5.24 -9.24
CA ALA A 18 1.16 4.92 -10.48
C ALA A 18 1.46 3.42 -10.69
N ASN A 19 1.23 2.56 -9.69
CA ASN A 19 1.61 1.14 -9.75
C ASN A 19 0.44 0.24 -9.35
N LEU A 20 0.55 -1.05 -9.66
CA LEU A 20 -0.33 -2.06 -9.09
C LEU A 20 -0.08 -2.14 -7.58
N VAL A 21 -1.13 -2.01 -6.78
CA VAL A 21 -1.09 -2.15 -5.32
C VAL A 21 -1.79 -3.43 -4.89
N LEU A 22 -1.07 -4.28 -4.17
CA LEU A 22 -1.61 -5.48 -3.54
C LEU A 22 -1.97 -5.18 -2.09
N VAL A 23 -3.22 -5.42 -1.73
CA VAL A 23 -3.74 -5.25 -0.37
C VAL A 23 -4.31 -6.56 0.16
N GLU A 24 -4.44 -6.68 1.48
CA GLU A 24 -5.02 -7.85 2.10
C GLU A 24 -6.50 -8.01 1.74
N GLY A 25 -7.32 -7.01 2.05
CA GLY A 25 -8.78 -7.10 1.99
C GLY A 25 -9.46 -6.13 1.03
N LYS A 26 -10.76 -6.34 0.83
CA LYS A 26 -11.61 -5.46 0.01
C LYS A 26 -11.78 -4.06 0.62
N ARG A 27 -11.67 -3.93 1.95
CA ARG A 27 -11.80 -2.64 2.64
C ARG A 27 -10.60 -1.74 2.38
N ASP A 28 -9.41 -2.29 2.49
CA ASP A 28 -8.15 -1.62 2.13
C ASP A 28 -8.17 -1.15 0.68
N LYS A 29 -8.63 -2.04 -0.23
CA LYS A 29 -8.81 -1.70 -1.64
C LYS A 29 -9.68 -0.47 -1.80
N LYS A 30 -10.87 -0.47 -1.19
CA LYS A 30 -11.80 0.66 -1.27
C LYS A 30 -11.20 1.95 -0.70
N ALA A 31 -10.45 1.86 0.39
CA ALA A 31 -9.79 3.02 1.00
C ALA A 31 -8.75 3.66 0.07
N LEU A 32 -7.94 2.83 -0.62
CA LEU A 32 -6.97 3.28 -1.62
C LEU A 32 -7.63 3.83 -2.89
N GLU A 33 -8.70 3.20 -3.38
CA GLU A 33 -9.48 3.70 -4.51
C GLU A 33 -10.03 5.10 -4.22
N LEU A 34 -10.52 5.35 -3.00
CA LEU A 34 -10.97 6.67 -2.57
C LEU A 34 -9.83 7.71 -2.50
N LEU A 35 -8.56 7.29 -2.43
CA LEU A 35 -7.38 8.16 -2.53
C LEU A 35 -6.89 8.33 -3.98
N GLY A 36 -7.59 7.76 -4.96
CA GLY A 36 -7.27 7.84 -6.38
C GLY A 36 -6.34 6.75 -6.88
N CYS A 37 -6.16 5.65 -6.14
CA CYS A 37 -5.42 4.49 -6.63
C CYS A 37 -6.36 3.62 -7.47
N GLU A 38 -6.19 3.62 -8.79
CA GLU A 38 -7.08 2.89 -9.71
C GLU A 38 -6.70 1.41 -9.86
N ASN A 39 -5.41 1.08 -9.76
CA ASN A 39 -4.90 -0.27 -9.95
C ASN A 39 -4.64 -0.98 -8.61
N VAL A 40 -5.72 -1.43 -7.95
CA VAL A 40 -5.64 -2.09 -6.62
C VAL A 40 -6.26 -3.49 -6.65
N LEU A 41 -5.52 -4.47 -6.13
CA LEU A 41 -5.90 -5.88 -6.07
C LEU A 41 -5.89 -6.40 -4.63
N ALA A 42 -7.03 -6.92 -4.17
CA ALA A 42 -7.12 -7.61 -2.88
C ALA A 42 -6.70 -9.07 -3.03
N VAL A 43 -5.79 -9.53 -2.16
CA VAL A 43 -5.20 -10.88 -2.22
C VAL A 43 -5.94 -11.91 -1.36
N ALA A 44 -6.76 -11.49 -0.40
CA ALA A 44 -7.55 -12.40 0.43
C ALA A 44 -8.40 -13.34 -0.45
N GLY A 45 -8.22 -14.64 -0.25
CA GLY A 45 -8.89 -15.69 -1.03
C GLY A 45 -8.20 -16.09 -2.33
N ARG A 46 -7.03 -15.53 -2.67
CA ARG A 46 -6.29 -15.80 -3.93
C ARG A 46 -4.96 -16.52 -3.73
N LYS A 47 -4.97 -17.66 -3.02
CA LYS A 47 -3.75 -18.44 -2.75
C LYS A 47 -3.10 -18.92 -4.05
N ASN A 48 -1.79 -18.68 -4.20
CA ASN A 48 -0.91 -19.23 -5.26
C ASN A 48 -1.30 -18.89 -6.70
N GLN A 49 -1.95 -17.75 -6.91
CA GLN A 49 -2.37 -17.30 -8.25
C GLN A 49 -1.85 -15.90 -8.57
N LEU A 50 -1.09 -15.25 -7.67
CA LEU A 50 -0.69 -13.87 -7.88
C LEU A 50 0.27 -13.74 -9.05
N ALA A 51 1.21 -14.70 -9.20
CA ALA A 51 2.15 -14.72 -10.32
C ALA A 51 1.47 -14.75 -11.71
N ASN A 52 0.28 -15.35 -11.81
CA ASN A 52 -0.47 -15.41 -13.08
C ASN A 52 -1.32 -14.16 -13.34
N LEU A 53 -1.55 -13.33 -12.32
CA LEU A 53 -2.41 -12.15 -12.38
C LEU A 53 -1.60 -10.86 -12.57
N ILE A 54 -0.30 -10.90 -12.31
CA ILE A 54 0.59 -9.74 -12.30
C ILE A 54 1.39 -9.73 -13.60
N ASN A 55 1.19 -8.70 -14.41
CA ASN A 55 2.00 -8.43 -15.60
C ASN A 55 2.84 -7.14 -15.44
N GLU A 56 2.69 -6.45 -14.33
CA GLU A 56 3.32 -5.20 -14.02
C GLU A 56 4.77 -5.39 -13.59
N LYS A 57 5.66 -4.55 -14.13
CA LYS A 57 7.09 -4.58 -13.78
C LYS A 57 7.37 -4.19 -12.33
N ARG A 58 6.47 -3.42 -11.71
CA ARG A 58 6.57 -2.96 -10.33
C ARG A 58 5.24 -3.13 -9.64
N VAL A 59 5.31 -3.67 -8.43
CA VAL A 59 4.16 -3.93 -7.58
C VAL A 59 4.46 -3.39 -6.19
N ILE A 60 3.49 -2.69 -5.60
CA ILE A 60 3.57 -2.22 -4.22
C ILE A 60 2.73 -3.14 -3.35
N VAL A 61 3.30 -3.61 -2.24
CA VAL A 61 2.57 -4.40 -1.25
C VAL A 61 2.17 -3.49 -0.09
N ALA A 62 0.87 -3.34 0.09
CA ALA A 62 0.22 -2.44 1.03
C ALA A 62 -0.66 -3.22 2.01
N THR A 63 -0.04 -4.15 2.74
CA THR A 63 -0.66 -4.89 3.84
C THR A 63 -0.50 -4.16 5.16
N ASP A 64 -1.33 -4.54 6.13
CA ASP A 64 -1.35 -3.95 7.46
C ASP A 64 0.01 -4.04 8.18
N LEU A 65 0.27 -3.05 9.03
CA LEU A 65 1.53 -2.88 9.76
C LEU A 65 1.48 -3.61 11.11
N ASP A 66 1.07 -4.86 11.07
CA ASP A 66 1.11 -5.80 12.18
C ASP A 66 1.89 -7.07 11.81
N LYS A 67 1.90 -8.06 12.72
CA LYS A 67 2.64 -9.31 12.51
C LYS A 67 2.10 -10.07 11.28
N SER A 68 0.79 -10.21 11.17
CA SER A 68 0.13 -10.97 10.10
C SER A 68 0.30 -10.29 8.75
N GLY A 69 0.15 -8.96 8.67
CA GLY A 69 0.38 -8.20 7.45
C GLY A 69 1.85 -8.23 7.01
N ASN A 70 2.81 -8.32 7.95
CA ASN A 70 4.22 -8.53 7.62
C ASN A 70 4.49 -9.93 7.04
N GLU A 71 3.95 -10.97 7.66
CA GLU A 71 4.05 -12.35 7.15
C GLU A 71 3.45 -12.45 5.74
N LEU A 72 2.29 -11.83 5.52
CA LEU A 72 1.64 -11.76 4.22
C LEU A 72 2.48 -11.02 3.18
N ALA A 73 3.10 -9.89 3.55
CA ALA A 73 3.95 -9.15 2.63
C ALA A 73 5.17 -9.94 2.17
N GLU A 74 5.82 -10.67 3.08
CA GLU A 74 6.95 -11.54 2.73
C GLU A 74 6.51 -12.74 1.88
N ALA A 75 5.33 -13.31 2.16
CA ALA A 75 4.76 -14.39 1.35
C ALA A 75 4.48 -13.92 -0.09
N ILE A 76 3.81 -12.77 -0.25
CA ILE A 76 3.54 -12.17 -1.57
C ILE A 76 4.84 -11.89 -2.30
N LYS A 77 5.80 -11.24 -1.62
CA LYS A 77 7.10 -10.90 -2.21
C LYS A 77 7.79 -12.15 -2.74
N SER A 78 7.88 -13.21 -1.92
CA SER A 78 8.51 -14.47 -2.30
C SER A 78 7.80 -15.13 -3.49
N GLU A 79 6.48 -15.00 -3.61
CA GLU A 79 5.71 -15.56 -4.74
C GLU A 79 5.99 -14.82 -6.06
N ILE A 80 6.22 -13.50 -6.03
CA ILE A 80 6.20 -12.66 -7.24
C ILE A 80 7.54 -12.00 -7.58
N GLU A 81 8.56 -12.07 -6.73
CA GLU A 81 9.85 -11.40 -6.95
C GLU A 81 10.61 -11.90 -8.19
N GLY A 82 10.30 -13.11 -8.67
CA GLY A 82 10.80 -13.63 -9.95
C GLY A 82 10.16 -13.00 -11.20
N PHE A 83 9.05 -12.27 -11.03
CA PHE A 83 8.24 -11.72 -12.12
C PHE A 83 8.16 -10.19 -12.10
N ALA A 84 8.20 -9.59 -10.91
CA ALA A 84 8.05 -8.15 -10.72
C ALA A 84 8.98 -7.62 -9.62
N GLN A 85 9.37 -6.35 -9.73
CA GLN A 85 10.03 -5.65 -8.63
C GLN A 85 9.00 -5.30 -7.55
N VAL A 86 9.22 -5.81 -6.33
CA VAL A 86 8.30 -5.65 -5.19
C VAL A 86 8.76 -4.51 -4.27
N ASP A 87 7.90 -3.53 -4.05
CA ASP A 87 8.10 -2.45 -3.08
C ASP A 87 7.26 -2.68 -1.82
N CYS A 88 7.94 -3.07 -0.74
CA CYS A 88 7.37 -3.18 0.62
C CYS A 88 7.74 -1.99 1.52
N GLU A 89 8.57 -1.06 1.04
CA GLU A 89 9.04 0.08 1.83
C GLU A 89 8.00 1.21 1.84
N THR A 90 7.29 1.41 0.73
CA THR A 90 6.25 2.45 0.64
C THR A 90 5.19 2.31 1.75
N ARG A 91 4.77 1.08 2.12
CA ARG A 91 3.84 0.89 3.26
C ARG A 91 4.45 1.28 4.61
N ARG A 92 5.75 1.06 4.82
CA ARG A 92 6.47 1.44 6.04
C ARG A 92 6.63 2.96 6.14
N GLU A 93 6.91 3.62 5.02
CA GLU A 93 6.96 5.09 4.93
C GLU A 93 5.61 5.71 5.31
N LEU A 94 4.52 5.21 4.72
CA LEU A 94 3.15 5.64 5.04
C LEU A 94 2.80 5.40 6.51
N GLY A 95 3.18 4.24 7.05
CA GLY A 95 3.07 3.94 8.47
C GLY A 95 3.65 5.01 9.37
N LYS A 96 4.89 5.44 9.09
CA LYS A 96 5.59 6.48 9.86
C LYS A 96 4.95 7.85 9.71
N LEU A 97 4.62 8.25 8.48
CA LEU A 97 4.09 9.59 8.17
C LEU A 97 2.68 9.80 8.69
N LEU A 98 1.83 8.79 8.57
CA LEU A 98 0.40 8.85 8.89
C LEU A 98 0.05 8.26 10.26
N ARG A 99 1.02 7.65 10.95
CA ARG A 99 0.77 6.75 12.10
C ARG A 99 -0.27 5.68 11.74
N LEU A 100 -0.17 5.16 10.51
CA LEU A 100 -1.08 4.17 9.96
C LEU A 100 -0.77 2.81 10.59
N LYS A 101 -1.81 2.04 10.91
CA LYS A 101 -1.69 0.64 11.30
C LYS A 101 -2.37 -0.29 10.30
N TYR A 102 -3.59 0.06 9.90
CA TYR A 102 -4.41 -0.71 8.96
C TYR A 102 -4.67 0.12 7.70
N PHE A 103 -4.62 -0.49 6.52
CA PHE A 103 -4.81 0.24 5.26
C PHE A 103 -6.26 0.67 5.03
N GLU A 104 -7.26 0.04 5.66
CA GLU A 104 -8.64 0.55 5.65
C GLU A 104 -8.78 1.97 6.21
N ASP A 105 -7.84 2.42 7.05
CA ASP A 105 -7.81 3.76 7.65
C ASP A 105 -7.08 4.82 6.79
N ILE A 106 -6.41 4.43 5.69
CA ILE A 106 -5.43 5.29 5.02
C ILE A 106 -6.02 6.61 4.55
N LYS A 107 -7.26 6.61 4.04
CA LYS A 107 -7.91 7.83 3.57
C LYS A 107 -8.14 8.83 4.69
N ARG A 108 -8.75 8.37 5.78
CA ARG A 108 -8.99 9.19 6.97
C ARG A 108 -7.67 9.75 7.51
N LYS A 109 -6.62 8.92 7.58
CA LYS A 109 -5.30 9.36 8.03
C LYS A 109 -4.64 10.38 7.12
N TYR A 110 -4.81 10.25 5.80
CA TYR A 110 -4.34 11.23 4.84
C TYR A 110 -5.04 12.58 5.02
N GLU A 111 -6.36 12.58 5.22
CA GLU A 111 -7.15 13.80 5.49
C GLU A 111 -6.73 14.46 6.82
N GLU A 112 -6.65 13.68 7.91
CA GLU A 112 -6.17 14.13 9.22
C GLU A 112 -4.78 14.77 9.13
N PHE A 113 -3.87 14.21 8.31
CA PHE A 113 -2.52 14.75 8.15
C PHE A 113 -2.54 16.19 7.64
N TYR A 114 -3.38 16.50 6.64
CA TYR A 114 -3.44 17.84 6.05
C TYR A 114 -4.32 18.81 6.84
N GLU A 115 -5.31 18.33 7.59
CA GLU A 115 -6.08 19.16 8.52
C GLU A 115 -5.19 19.68 9.65
N ASN A 116 -4.29 18.85 10.19
CA ASN A 116 -3.34 19.24 11.24
C ASN A 116 -2.17 20.11 10.75
N GLU A 117 -2.02 20.31 9.43
CA GLU A 117 -1.03 21.21 8.82
C GLU A 117 -1.58 22.62 8.55
N ARG A 118 -2.90 22.83 8.68
CA ARG A 118 -3.54 24.15 8.61
C ARG A 118 -3.45 24.88 9.94
#